data_AF-A0A534QGL3-F1
#
_entry.id   AF-A0A534QGL3-F1
#
_cell.length_a   1.000
_cell.length_b   1.000
_cell.length_c   1.000
_cell.angle_alpha   90.00
_cell.angle_beta   90.00
_cell.angle_gamma   90.00
#
_symmetry.space_group_name_H-M   'P 1'
#
loop_
_entity.id
_entity.type
_entity.pdbx_description
1 polymer ?
#
loop_
_entity_poly.entity_id
_entity_poly.type
_entity_poly.pdbx_seq_one_letter_code
_entity_poly.pdbx_strand_id
1 'polypeptide(L)'
;TRYFAPDWLEFYGQVNYLKAGLVFSEGITTVSPRYAAEVQTPELGNGLDGVLRARARRLVGILNGVDYEEWNPATDPHLAARYDPADLRGKARCKASVQAELGLMVRADVPLLAVVSRLAEQKGFDLLGHALPEVLATTDVQVAILGSGEARYEAQMRAVAAAFPRRAVFRNEFNEPLAHRIEAGGDVFLMPSRFEPCGLNQLYSLRYGTVPVVHATGGLDDSVTEFDPATGTGTGFKFTPYTPDAFIATLARALRLHADPAAWQRLLRNGMAQDFSWRRAASAYARLYEELPAPEVRRLP
;
A
#
# COMPACT_ATOMS: atom_id res chain seq x y z
N THR A 1 -33.58 -22.11 -14.63
CA THR A 1 -34.04 -22.55 -13.30
C THR A 1 -33.11 -23.54 -12.62
N ARG A 2 -32.57 -24.58 -13.28
CA ARG A 2 -31.71 -25.61 -12.66
C ARG A 2 -30.58 -25.07 -11.78
N TYR A 3 -29.89 -24.01 -12.21
CA TYR A 3 -28.76 -23.46 -11.44
C TYR A 3 -29.07 -22.31 -10.49
N PHE A 4 -30.32 -21.87 -10.46
CA PHE A 4 -30.80 -20.79 -9.59
C PHE A 4 -31.25 -21.40 -8.26
N ALA A 5 -30.28 -21.75 -7.42
CA ALA A 5 -30.49 -22.33 -6.10
C ALA A 5 -29.56 -21.68 -5.07
N PRO A 6 -29.95 -21.60 -3.78
CA PRO A 6 -29.16 -20.96 -2.73
C PRO A 6 -27.76 -21.57 -2.55
N ASP A 7 -27.56 -22.85 -2.87
CA ASP A 7 -26.24 -23.46 -2.79
C ASP A 7 -25.34 -23.08 -3.99
N TRP A 8 -25.93 -22.54 -5.07
CA TRP A 8 -25.25 -22.30 -6.35
C TRP A 8 -25.25 -20.81 -6.73
N LEU A 9 -25.99 -20.37 -7.77
CA LEU A 9 -25.91 -18.99 -8.27
C LEU A 9 -26.87 -18.01 -7.59
N GLU A 10 -27.92 -18.50 -6.92
CA GLU A 10 -28.93 -17.62 -6.33
C GLU A 10 -28.34 -16.89 -5.12
N PHE A 11 -28.61 -15.59 -5.02
CA PHE A 11 -28.19 -14.73 -3.93
C PHE A 11 -29.24 -13.61 -3.76
N TYR A 12 -30.05 -13.69 -2.70
CA TYR A 12 -31.13 -12.76 -2.39
C TYR A 12 -32.11 -12.51 -3.54
N GLY A 13 -32.56 -13.59 -4.19
CA GLY A 13 -33.51 -13.58 -5.29
C GLY A 13 -32.90 -13.17 -6.64
N GLN A 14 -31.57 -13.04 -6.73
CA GLN A 14 -30.86 -12.65 -7.95
C GLN A 14 -29.73 -13.63 -8.29
N VAL A 15 -29.20 -13.52 -9.51
CA VAL A 15 -28.00 -14.28 -9.93
C VAL A 15 -26.76 -13.50 -9.50
N ASN A 16 -25.84 -14.17 -8.80
CA ASN A 16 -24.54 -13.60 -8.44
C ASN A 16 -23.40 -14.34 -9.16
N TYR A 17 -22.77 -13.66 -10.13
CA TYR A 17 -21.66 -14.20 -10.93
C TYR A 17 -20.41 -14.48 -10.10
N LEU A 18 -20.10 -13.64 -9.11
CA LEU A 18 -18.96 -13.86 -8.23
C LEU A 18 -19.19 -15.11 -7.38
N LYS A 19 -20.39 -15.26 -6.81
CA LYS A 19 -20.78 -16.48 -6.08
C LYS A 19 -20.64 -17.72 -6.97
N ALA A 20 -21.06 -17.65 -8.23
CA ALA A 20 -20.88 -18.75 -9.17
C ALA A 20 -19.40 -19.14 -9.29
N GLY A 21 -18.51 -18.17 -9.53
CA GLY A 21 -17.06 -18.41 -9.57
C GLY A 21 -16.55 -19.06 -8.27
N LEU A 22 -16.93 -18.51 -7.11
CA LEU A 22 -16.56 -19.08 -5.81
C LEU A 22 -17.06 -20.52 -5.65
N VAL A 23 -18.29 -20.84 -6.07
CA VAL A 23 -18.90 -22.18 -5.90
C VAL A 23 -18.37 -23.21 -6.90
N PHE A 24 -17.95 -22.79 -8.09
CA PHE A 24 -17.55 -23.73 -9.15
C PHE A 24 -16.03 -23.86 -9.37
N SER A 25 -15.20 -22.90 -8.96
CA SER A 25 -13.74 -23.02 -9.15
C SER A 25 -13.10 -24.14 -8.33
N GLU A 26 -12.05 -24.78 -8.82
CA GLU A 26 -11.25 -25.77 -8.07
C GLU A 26 -10.40 -25.11 -6.98
N GLY A 27 -9.91 -23.90 -7.24
CA GLY A 27 -9.19 -23.05 -6.30
C GLY A 27 -9.67 -21.60 -6.40
N ILE A 28 -9.64 -20.89 -5.28
CA ILE A 28 -10.00 -19.47 -5.18
C ILE A 28 -8.75 -18.74 -4.73
N THR A 29 -8.32 -17.75 -5.51
CA THR A 29 -7.19 -16.90 -5.14
C THR A 29 -7.66 -15.51 -4.77
N THR A 30 -6.97 -14.89 -3.83
CA THR A 30 -7.01 -13.45 -3.62
C THR A 30 -5.60 -12.90 -3.49
N VAL A 31 -5.46 -11.58 -3.50
CA VAL A 31 -4.17 -10.91 -3.71
C VAL A 31 -3.33 -10.68 -2.45
N SER A 32 -3.67 -11.29 -1.32
CA SER A 32 -2.82 -11.40 -0.13
C SER A 32 -3.36 -12.41 0.91
N PRO A 33 -2.50 -13.08 1.69
CA PRO A 33 -2.91 -13.99 2.77
C PRO A 33 -3.88 -13.38 3.79
N ARG A 34 -3.58 -12.18 4.30
CA ARG A 34 -4.43 -11.47 5.26
C ARG A 34 -5.77 -11.13 4.65
N TYR A 35 -5.80 -10.64 3.40
CA TYR A 35 -7.06 -10.34 2.76
C TYR A 35 -7.90 -11.61 2.52
N ALA A 36 -7.27 -12.78 2.29
CA ALA A 36 -7.97 -14.07 2.24
C ALA A 36 -8.69 -14.41 3.54
N ALA A 37 -8.09 -14.07 4.69
CA ALA A 37 -8.74 -14.21 5.99
C ALA A 37 -9.85 -13.16 6.19
N GLU A 38 -9.60 -11.91 5.78
CA GLU A 38 -10.51 -10.78 5.97
C GLU A 38 -11.81 -10.92 5.15
N VAL A 39 -11.77 -11.37 3.89
CA VAL A 39 -12.99 -11.56 3.08
C VAL A 39 -13.90 -12.68 3.62
N GLN A 40 -13.43 -13.47 4.57
CA GLN A 40 -14.23 -14.46 5.27
C GLN A 40 -14.99 -13.89 6.48
N THR A 41 -14.87 -12.59 6.76
CA THR A 41 -15.65 -11.90 7.80
C THR A 41 -16.82 -11.12 7.19
N PRO A 42 -17.92 -10.88 7.92
CA PRO A 42 -19.05 -10.10 7.41
C PRO A 42 -18.67 -8.69 6.94
N GLU A 43 -17.70 -8.07 7.60
CA GLU A 43 -17.27 -6.69 7.35
C GLU A 43 -16.64 -6.50 5.96
N LEU A 44 -15.89 -7.51 5.47
CA LEU A 44 -15.17 -7.43 4.19
C LEU A 44 -15.63 -8.46 3.15
N GLY A 45 -16.39 -9.48 3.55
CA GLY A 45 -16.93 -10.48 2.64
C GLY A 45 -18.17 -10.03 1.87
N ASN A 46 -18.77 -8.88 2.20
CA ASN A 46 -19.90 -8.29 1.47
C ASN A 46 -21.06 -9.28 1.25
N GLY A 47 -21.37 -10.09 2.27
CA GLY A 47 -22.41 -11.12 2.25
C GLY A 47 -22.01 -12.44 1.57
N LEU A 48 -20.80 -12.55 1.01
CA LEU A 48 -20.22 -13.79 0.49
C LEU A 48 -19.27 -14.47 1.48
N ASP A 49 -19.10 -13.90 2.67
CA ASP A 49 -18.24 -14.41 3.74
C ASP A 49 -18.58 -15.86 4.11
N GLY A 50 -19.87 -16.22 4.16
CA GLY A 50 -20.32 -17.60 4.39
C GLY A 50 -19.89 -18.57 3.29
N VAL A 51 -19.97 -18.14 2.02
CA VAL A 51 -19.53 -18.94 0.86
C VAL A 51 -18.01 -19.13 0.90
N LEU A 52 -17.27 -18.07 1.22
CA LEU A 52 -15.81 -18.10 1.33
C LEU A 52 -15.36 -18.99 2.50
N ARG A 53 -16.00 -18.91 3.67
CA ARG A 53 -15.72 -19.80 4.83
C ARG A 53 -16.00 -21.26 4.51
N ALA A 54 -17.12 -21.55 3.84
CA ALA A 54 -17.44 -22.92 3.41
C ALA A 54 -16.37 -23.50 2.46
N ARG A 55 -15.60 -22.61 1.81
CA ARG A 55 -14.53 -22.96 0.87
C ARG A 55 -13.14 -22.59 1.35
N ALA A 56 -12.94 -22.33 2.65
CA ALA A 56 -11.67 -21.82 3.19
C ALA A 56 -10.44 -22.67 2.81
N ARG A 57 -10.59 -24.00 2.75
CA ARG A 57 -9.50 -24.93 2.34
C ARG A 57 -9.06 -24.76 0.88
N ARG A 58 -9.85 -24.09 0.05
CA ARG A 58 -9.56 -23.80 -1.36
C ARG A 58 -9.28 -22.31 -1.60
N LEU A 59 -9.34 -21.48 -0.56
CA LEU A 59 -9.09 -20.05 -0.64
C LEU A 59 -7.65 -19.75 -0.24
N VAL A 60 -6.87 -19.23 -1.18
CA VAL A 60 -5.44 -18.95 -0.99
C VAL A 60 -5.15 -17.49 -1.30
N GLY A 61 -4.43 -16.83 -0.41
CA GLY A 61 -3.92 -15.47 -0.64
C GLY A 61 -2.51 -15.52 -1.22
N ILE A 62 -2.29 -14.88 -2.37
CA ILE A 62 -0.98 -14.76 -3.00
C ILE A 62 -0.71 -13.28 -3.22
N LEU A 63 0.30 -12.75 -2.52
CA LEU A 63 0.70 -11.35 -2.62
C LEU A 63 1.17 -11.02 -4.05
N ASN A 64 0.79 -9.83 -4.55
CA ASN A 64 1.26 -9.37 -5.86
C ASN A 64 2.78 -9.19 -5.90
N GLY A 65 3.30 -9.18 -7.13
CA GLY A 65 4.67 -8.80 -7.41
C GLY A 65 4.81 -7.35 -7.88
N VAL A 66 6.06 -6.91 -7.93
CA VAL A 66 6.54 -5.65 -8.51
C VAL A 66 7.37 -5.99 -9.74
N ASP A 67 7.23 -5.17 -10.77
CA ASP A 67 8.14 -5.16 -11.90
C ASP A 67 9.38 -4.31 -11.56
N TYR A 68 10.53 -4.97 -11.35
CA TYR A 68 11.79 -4.29 -11.06
C TYR A 68 12.55 -3.81 -12.31
N GLU A 69 12.01 -4.03 -13.52
CA GLU A 69 12.49 -3.33 -14.71
C GLU A 69 11.99 -1.88 -14.71
N GLU A 70 10.76 -1.66 -14.20
CA GLU A 70 10.13 -0.35 -14.08
C GLU A 70 10.45 0.32 -12.72
N TRP A 71 10.30 -0.42 -11.62
CA TRP A 71 10.45 0.11 -10.25
C TRP A 71 11.78 -0.30 -9.64
N ASN A 72 12.85 0.39 -10.03
CA ASN A 72 14.18 0.13 -9.49
C ASN A 72 15.05 1.39 -9.44
N PRO A 73 15.42 1.90 -8.24
CA PRO A 73 16.16 3.14 -8.12
C PRO A 73 17.56 3.11 -8.77
N ALA A 74 18.10 1.92 -9.07
CA ALA A 74 19.38 1.78 -9.73
C ALA A 74 19.31 2.00 -11.26
N THR A 75 18.12 1.88 -11.86
CA THR A 75 17.93 1.93 -13.33
C THR A 75 16.83 2.87 -13.79
N ASP A 76 15.95 3.28 -12.88
CA ASP A 76 14.79 4.13 -13.16
C ASP A 76 15.22 5.44 -13.87
N PRO A 77 14.71 5.70 -15.10
CA PRO A 77 15.09 6.85 -15.91
C PRO A 77 14.43 8.16 -15.45
N HIS A 78 13.42 8.11 -14.58
CA HIS A 78 12.72 9.28 -14.09
C HIS A 78 13.46 9.98 -12.95
N LEU A 79 14.46 9.32 -12.35
CA LEU A 79 15.15 9.82 -11.18
C LEU A 79 16.25 10.82 -11.52
N ALA A 80 16.33 11.90 -10.74
CA ALA A 80 17.39 12.89 -10.86
C ALA A 80 18.79 12.30 -10.57
N ALA A 81 18.85 11.26 -9.72
CA ALA A 81 20.04 10.48 -9.49
C ALA A 81 19.66 9.04 -9.13
N ARG A 82 20.31 8.08 -9.79
CA ARG A 82 20.17 6.65 -9.46
C ARG A 82 20.89 6.32 -8.15
N TYR A 83 20.40 5.31 -7.46
CA TYR A 83 20.97 4.82 -6.20
C TYR A 83 20.62 3.36 -5.94
N ASP A 84 21.25 2.77 -4.94
CA ASP A 84 21.03 1.40 -4.51
C ASP A 84 21.17 1.28 -2.97
N PRO A 85 20.90 0.11 -2.37
CA PRO A 85 20.99 -0.07 -0.92
C PRO A 85 22.40 0.14 -0.32
N ALA A 86 23.45 0.05 -1.13
CA ALA A 86 24.83 0.27 -0.72
C ALA A 86 25.19 1.76 -0.73
N ASP A 87 24.61 2.56 -1.64
CA ASP A 87 24.83 4.00 -1.73
C ASP A 87 23.53 4.82 -1.90
N LEU A 88 23.03 5.36 -0.78
CA LEU A 88 21.81 6.17 -0.73
C LEU A 88 22.02 7.66 -1.06
N ARG A 89 23.22 8.09 -1.47
CA ARG A 89 23.47 9.52 -1.81
C ARG A 89 22.58 10.01 -2.96
N GLY A 90 22.26 9.13 -3.92
CA GLY A 90 21.31 9.47 -4.99
C GLY A 90 19.89 9.74 -4.47
N LYS A 91 19.44 9.04 -3.43
CA LYS A 91 18.14 9.29 -2.78
C LYS A 91 18.04 10.73 -2.24
N ALA A 92 19.09 11.22 -1.58
CA ALA A 92 19.14 12.60 -1.08
C ALA A 92 19.04 13.64 -2.22
N ARG A 93 19.64 13.35 -3.38
CA ARG A 93 19.52 14.20 -4.58
C ARG A 93 18.10 14.16 -5.15
N CYS A 94 17.45 12.99 -5.17
CA CYS A 94 16.05 12.86 -5.58
C CYS A 94 15.12 13.66 -4.66
N LYS A 95 15.32 13.63 -3.34
CA LYS A 95 14.58 14.44 -2.38
C LYS A 95 14.70 15.94 -2.67
N ALA A 96 15.92 16.45 -2.82
CA ALA A 96 16.15 17.86 -3.13
C ALA A 96 15.51 18.25 -4.48
N SER A 97 15.60 17.38 -5.49
CA SER A 97 15.00 17.59 -6.81
C SER A 97 13.48 17.68 -6.75
N VAL A 98 12.81 16.74 -6.07
CA VAL A 98 11.34 16.73 -6.00
C VAL A 98 10.81 17.86 -5.13
N GLN A 99 11.53 18.24 -4.06
CA GLN A 99 11.20 19.44 -3.28
C GLN A 99 11.22 20.69 -4.16
N ALA A 100 12.28 20.87 -4.95
CA ALA A 100 12.41 22.01 -5.87
C ALA A 100 11.33 22.01 -6.96
N GLU A 101 11.11 20.87 -7.62
CA GLU A 101 10.10 20.69 -8.67
C GLU A 101 8.68 21.03 -8.17
N LEU A 102 8.35 20.61 -6.94
CA LEU A 102 7.03 20.82 -6.36
C LEU A 102 6.87 22.18 -5.67
N GLY A 103 7.91 23.01 -5.61
CA GLY A 103 7.88 24.31 -4.94
C GLY A 103 7.88 24.23 -3.41
N LEU A 104 8.28 23.08 -2.84
CA LEU A 104 8.53 22.93 -1.42
C LEU A 104 9.85 23.62 -1.04
N MET A 105 10.05 23.90 0.25
CA MET A 105 11.36 24.34 0.73
C MET A 105 12.38 23.22 0.57
N VAL A 106 13.50 23.45 -0.13
CA VAL A 106 14.55 22.43 -0.26
C VAL A 106 15.29 22.29 1.07
N ARG A 107 15.03 21.19 1.78
CA ARG A 107 15.59 20.89 3.12
C ARG A 107 15.88 19.40 3.25
N ALA A 108 17.14 19.07 3.47
CA ALA A 108 17.59 17.68 3.63
C ALA A 108 17.19 17.09 4.98
N ASP A 109 17.13 17.93 6.01
CA ASP A 109 16.87 17.57 7.42
C ASP A 109 15.39 17.34 7.74
N VAL A 110 14.47 17.84 6.90
CA VAL A 110 13.02 17.72 7.10
C VAL A 110 12.47 16.48 6.43
N PRO A 111 11.72 15.62 7.13
CA PRO A 111 11.02 14.49 6.51
C PRO A 111 10.03 14.95 5.44
N LEU A 112 10.14 14.35 4.25
CA LEU A 112 9.17 14.48 3.17
C LEU A 112 8.22 13.28 3.19
N LEU A 113 6.96 13.54 3.55
CA LEU A 113 5.87 12.58 3.49
C LEU A 113 5.34 12.51 2.05
N ALA A 114 5.21 11.31 1.51
CA ALA A 114 4.75 11.04 0.16
C ALA A 114 3.37 10.36 0.19
N VAL A 115 2.49 10.79 -0.72
CA VAL A 115 1.21 10.15 -1.02
C VAL A 115 1.02 10.12 -2.53
N VAL A 116 0.95 8.94 -3.12
CA VAL A 116 0.54 8.76 -4.52
C VAL A 116 -0.64 7.80 -4.55
N SER A 117 -1.84 8.29 -4.82
CA SER A 117 -3.04 7.44 -4.75
C SER A 117 -4.23 8.04 -5.47
N ARG A 118 -5.21 7.20 -5.85
CA ARG A 118 -6.58 7.66 -6.08
C ARG A 118 -7.13 8.29 -4.79
N LEU A 119 -7.80 9.44 -4.92
CA LEU A 119 -8.42 10.14 -3.80
C LEU A 119 -9.79 9.53 -3.50
N ALA A 120 -9.82 8.56 -2.60
CA ALA A 120 -11.04 7.85 -2.22
C ALA A 120 -11.04 7.49 -0.72
N GLU A 121 -12.23 7.24 -0.18
CA GLU A 121 -12.39 6.84 1.23
C GLU A 121 -11.66 5.52 1.52
N GLN A 122 -11.69 4.58 0.58
CA GLN A 122 -10.94 3.31 0.65
C GLN A 122 -9.44 3.53 0.87
N LYS A 123 -8.88 4.63 0.34
CA LYS A 123 -7.45 4.99 0.43
C LYS A 123 -7.13 5.87 1.64
N GLY A 124 -8.13 6.17 2.45
CA GLY A 124 -8.02 6.89 3.71
C GLY A 124 -7.84 8.39 3.61
N PHE A 125 -8.38 9.00 2.56
CA PHE A 125 -8.37 10.46 2.44
C PHE A 125 -9.31 11.14 3.44
N ASP A 126 -10.31 10.43 3.98
CA ASP A 126 -11.07 10.85 5.15
C ASP A 126 -10.15 11.00 6.37
N LEU A 127 -9.27 10.03 6.61
CA LEU A 127 -8.32 10.06 7.71
C LEU A 127 -7.25 11.14 7.48
N LEU A 128 -6.64 11.19 6.28
CA LEU A 128 -5.60 12.18 5.95
C LEU A 128 -6.12 13.63 6.04
N GLY A 129 -7.37 13.87 5.63
CA GLY A 129 -8.00 15.19 5.74
C GLY A 129 -8.07 15.71 7.17
N HIS A 130 -8.20 14.82 8.16
CA HIS A 130 -8.20 15.18 9.58
C HIS A 130 -6.78 15.24 10.16
N ALA A 131 -5.93 14.27 9.81
CA ALA A 131 -4.63 14.12 10.46
C ALA A 131 -3.54 15.09 9.93
N LEU A 132 -3.51 15.37 8.62
CA LEU A 132 -2.44 16.19 8.02
C LEU A 132 -2.38 17.63 8.57
N PRO A 133 -3.51 18.35 8.76
CA PRO A 133 -3.47 19.68 9.38
C PRO A 133 -2.79 19.70 10.75
N GLU A 134 -3.10 18.72 11.61
CA GLU A 134 -2.49 18.62 12.94
C GLU A 134 -1.00 18.29 12.86
N VAL A 135 -0.63 17.30 12.03
CA VAL A 135 0.76 16.90 11.83
C VAL A 135 1.59 18.08 11.32
N LEU A 136 1.09 18.82 10.31
CA LEU A 136 1.79 19.97 9.74
C LEU A 136 1.88 21.15 10.72
N ALA A 137 0.88 21.32 11.60
CA ALA A 137 0.89 22.37 12.61
C ALA A 137 1.84 22.09 13.78
N THR A 138 2.05 20.81 14.12
CA THR A 138 2.77 20.39 15.34
C THR A 138 4.17 19.84 15.09
N THR A 139 4.52 19.51 13.85
CA THR A 139 5.82 18.93 13.48
C THR A 139 6.45 19.66 12.30
N ASP A 140 7.77 19.61 12.17
CA ASP A 140 8.51 20.15 11.01
C ASP A 140 8.66 19.07 9.94
N VAL A 141 7.58 18.85 9.18
CA VAL A 141 7.53 17.94 8.03
C VAL A 141 7.03 18.65 6.78
N GLN A 142 7.27 18.02 5.63
CA GLN A 142 6.65 18.37 4.35
C GLN A 142 5.76 17.23 3.86
N VAL A 143 4.79 17.54 3.01
CA VAL A 143 3.94 16.53 2.37
C VAL A 143 3.77 16.81 0.88
N ALA A 144 4.01 15.79 0.05
CA ALA A 144 3.74 15.77 -1.38
C ALA A 144 2.64 14.77 -1.69
N ILE A 145 1.52 15.27 -2.23
CA ILE A 145 0.34 14.47 -2.58
C ILE A 145 0.14 14.54 -4.08
N LEU A 146 0.08 13.38 -4.73
CA LEU A 146 -0.20 13.22 -6.15
C LEU A 146 -1.38 12.27 -6.35
N GLY A 147 -2.37 12.72 -7.13
CA GLY A 147 -3.46 11.88 -7.58
C GLY A 147 -4.75 12.66 -7.77
N SER A 148 -5.78 11.96 -8.23
CA SER A 148 -7.12 12.51 -8.47
C SER A 148 -8.21 11.54 -7.98
N GLY A 149 -9.44 12.01 -7.84
CA GLY A 149 -10.54 11.15 -7.38
C GLY A 149 -11.81 11.90 -7.00
N GLU A 150 -12.34 11.60 -5.81
CA GLU A 150 -13.59 12.21 -5.36
C GLU A 150 -13.38 13.70 -5.04
N ALA A 151 -14.25 14.55 -5.59
CA ALA A 151 -14.14 16.02 -5.46
C ALA A 151 -14.05 16.52 -4.02
N ARG A 152 -14.70 15.83 -3.05
CA ARG A 152 -14.61 16.16 -1.62
C ARG A 152 -13.19 16.04 -1.08
N TYR A 153 -12.45 15.00 -1.47
CA TYR A 153 -11.08 14.79 -1.02
C TYR A 153 -10.11 15.70 -1.77
N GLU A 154 -10.37 15.97 -3.06
CA GLU A 154 -9.58 16.96 -3.79
C GLU A 154 -9.68 18.35 -3.14
N ALA A 155 -10.88 18.78 -2.76
CA ALA A 155 -11.10 20.05 -2.08
C ALA A 155 -10.38 20.10 -0.73
N GLN A 156 -10.43 19.02 0.05
CA GLN A 156 -9.69 18.91 1.32
C GLN A 156 -8.18 19.01 1.11
N MET A 157 -7.61 18.27 0.15
CA MET A 157 -6.15 18.31 -0.10
C MET A 157 -5.70 19.67 -0.65
N ARG A 158 -6.53 20.36 -1.45
CA ARG A 158 -6.29 21.75 -1.84
C ARG A 158 -6.27 22.68 -0.63
N ALA A 159 -7.20 22.51 0.32
CA ALA A 159 -7.24 23.32 1.54
C ALA A 159 -5.99 23.10 2.41
N VAL A 160 -5.54 21.84 2.57
CA VAL A 160 -4.27 21.52 3.26
C VAL A 160 -3.08 22.20 2.58
N ALA A 161 -2.95 22.07 1.25
CA ALA A 161 -1.86 22.70 0.51
C ALA A 161 -1.87 24.25 0.63
N ALA A 162 -3.06 24.86 0.62
CA ALA A 162 -3.21 26.31 0.77
C ALA A 162 -2.88 26.81 2.18
N ALA A 163 -3.21 26.03 3.22
CA ALA A 163 -2.95 26.39 4.62
C ALA A 163 -1.46 26.30 4.99
N PHE A 164 -0.67 25.46 4.30
CA PHE A 164 0.74 25.22 4.60
C PHE A 164 1.64 25.44 3.38
N PRO A 165 1.73 26.68 2.86
CA PRO A 165 2.50 26.98 1.66
C PRO A 165 3.96 26.57 1.82
N ARG A 166 4.56 26.01 0.76
CA ARG A 166 5.94 25.50 0.72
C ARG A 166 6.24 24.32 1.68
N ARG A 167 5.24 23.82 2.39
CA ARG A 167 5.32 22.61 3.23
C ARG A 167 4.35 21.52 2.79
N ALA A 168 3.22 21.88 2.22
CA ALA A 168 2.27 20.95 1.63
C ALA A 168 2.04 21.29 0.15
N VAL A 169 2.02 20.25 -0.69
CA VAL A 169 1.71 20.37 -2.11
C VAL A 169 0.75 19.26 -2.52
N PHE A 170 -0.26 19.63 -3.31
CA PHE A 170 -1.20 18.70 -3.92
C PHE A 170 -1.21 18.90 -5.44
N ARG A 171 -0.93 17.82 -6.17
CA ARG A 171 -1.01 17.74 -7.63
C ARG A 171 -2.20 16.87 -8.01
N ASN A 172 -3.24 17.50 -8.54
CA ASN A 172 -4.49 16.83 -8.93
C ASN A 172 -4.39 16.29 -10.37
N GLU A 173 -3.58 15.26 -10.56
CA GLU A 173 -3.35 14.66 -11.87
C GLU A 173 -2.86 13.21 -11.74
N PHE A 174 -2.89 12.49 -12.86
CA PHE A 174 -2.18 11.22 -13.01
C PHE A 174 -0.87 11.48 -13.75
N ASN A 175 0.26 11.29 -13.06
CA ASN A 175 1.58 11.59 -13.60
C ASN A 175 2.57 10.55 -13.11
N GLU A 176 2.74 9.49 -13.89
CA GLU A 176 3.61 8.35 -13.57
C GLU A 176 5.09 8.79 -13.38
N PRO A 177 5.73 9.57 -14.28
CA PRO A 177 7.08 10.06 -14.02
C PRO A 177 7.23 10.81 -12.69
N LEU A 178 6.25 11.63 -12.32
CA LEU A 178 6.26 12.33 -11.03
C LEU A 178 6.03 11.37 -9.86
N ALA A 179 5.22 10.33 -10.01
CA ALA A 179 5.05 9.29 -9.00
C ALA A 179 6.38 8.61 -8.67
N HIS A 180 7.18 8.23 -9.68
CA HIS A 180 8.52 7.67 -9.48
C HIS A 180 9.45 8.64 -8.73
N ARG A 181 9.42 9.94 -9.06
CA ARG A 181 10.24 10.95 -8.38
C ARG A 181 9.79 11.19 -6.95
N ILE A 182 8.49 11.21 -6.67
CA ILE A 182 7.93 11.31 -5.31
C ILE A 182 8.30 10.07 -4.50
N GLU A 183 8.17 8.87 -5.07
CA GLU A 183 8.56 7.61 -4.43
C GLU A 183 10.05 7.64 -4.06
N ALA A 184 10.93 8.06 -4.97
CA ALA A 184 12.36 8.14 -4.69
C ALA A 184 12.76 9.22 -3.71
N GLY A 185 12.13 10.40 -3.79
CA GLY A 185 12.47 11.56 -2.98
C GLY A 185 11.81 11.58 -1.60
N GLY A 186 10.73 10.82 -1.41
CA GLY A 186 10.06 10.70 -0.11
C GLY A 186 10.92 9.99 0.92
N ASP A 187 10.77 10.38 2.19
CA ASP A 187 11.33 9.66 3.33
C ASP A 187 10.32 8.65 3.89
N VAL A 188 9.04 9.04 3.92
CA VAL A 188 7.94 8.23 4.45
C VAL A 188 6.81 8.20 3.43
N PHE A 189 6.27 7.03 3.10
CA PHE A 189 5.10 6.88 2.24
C PHE A 189 3.87 6.56 3.10
N LEU A 190 2.81 7.35 2.98
CA LEU A 190 1.60 7.18 3.79
C LEU A 190 0.58 6.31 3.03
N MET A 191 0.17 5.21 3.65
CA MET A 191 -0.89 4.34 3.12
C MET A 191 -1.92 4.02 4.20
N PRO A 192 -2.71 5.01 4.65
CA PRO A 192 -3.74 4.80 5.64
C PRO A 192 -5.00 4.20 5.00
N SER A 193 -4.88 3.14 4.19
CA SER A 193 -6.04 2.58 3.51
C SER A 193 -7.00 1.93 4.51
N ARG A 194 -8.31 2.19 4.37
CA ARG A 194 -9.34 1.61 5.24
C ARG A 194 -9.42 0.09 5.09
N PHE A 195 -9.29 -0.37 3.85
CA PHE A 195 -9.02 -1.76 3.50
C PHE A 195 -8.12 -1.78 2.27
N GLU A 196 -7.25 -2.77 2.13
CA GLU A 196 -6.33 -2.85 0.98
C GLU A 196 -6.03 -4.30 0.62
N PRO A 197 -6.67 -4.87 -0.43
CA PRO A 197 -6.49 -6.28 -0.78
C PRO A 197 -5.04 -6.70 -0.93
N CYS A 198 -4.23 -5.85 -1.56
CA CYS A 198 -2.78 -6.02 -1.67
C CYS A 198 -2.04 -4.72 -1.34
N GLY A 199 -2.30 -3.67 -2.13
CA GLY A 199 -1.46 -2.48 -2.18
C GLY A 199 -0.17 -2.75 -2.96
N LEU A 200 0.23 -1.83 -3.84
CA LEU A 200 1.50 -1.92 -4.58
C LEU A 200 2.50 -0.86 -4.10
N ASN A 201 2.03 0.33 -3.71
CA ASN A 201 2.92 1.43 -3.34
C ASN A 201 3.85 1.06 -2.18
N GLN A 202 3.41 0.31 -1.16
CA GLN A 202 4.32 -0.10 -0.09
C GLN A 202 5.45 -0.98 -0.60
N LEU A 203 5.20 -1.79 -1.64
CA LEU A 203 6.24 -2.62 -2.26
C LEU A 203 7.23 -1.74 -3.05
N TYR A 204 6.72 -0.70 -3.73
CA TYR A 204 7.56 0.31 -4.39
C TYR A 204 8.37 1.10 -3.35
N SER A 205 7.74 1.55 -2.27
CA SER A 205 8.39 2.29 -1.17
C SER A 205 9.51 1.48 -0.55
N LEU A 206 9.27 0.21 -0.23
CA LEU A 206 10.31 -0.69 0.27
C LEU A 206 11.49 -0.80 -0.71
N ARG A 207 11.21 -0.96 -2.01
CA ARG A 207 12.24 -1.03 -3.06
C ARG A 207 13.04 0.27 -3.21
N TYR A 208 12.42 1.43 -2.99
CA TYR A 208 13.01 2.76 -3.12
C TYR A 208 13.60 3.29 -1.80
N GLY A 209 13.55 2.51 -0.72
CA GLY A 209 14.00 2.96 0.60
C GLY A 209 13.19 4.14 1.10
N THR A 210 11.89 4.19 0.80
CA THR A 210 10.92 5.12 1.36
C THR A 210 10.10 4.34 2.38
N VAL A 211 10.04 4.82 3.62
CA VAL A 211 9.50 4.00 4.72
C VAL A 211 7.98 4.01 4.68
N PRO A 212 7.31 2.87 4.51
CA PRO A 212 5.85 2.83 4.50
C PRO A 212 5.29 2.96 5.93
N VAL A 213 4.33 3.87 6.11
CA VAL A 213 3.44 3.96 7.28
C VAL A 213 2.06 3.52 6.83
N VAL A 214 1.61 2.36 7.32
CA VAL A 214 0.43 1.68 6.78
C VAL A 214 -0.60 1.35 7.85
N HIS A 215 -1.87 1.31 7.47
CA HIS A 215 -2.88 0.65 8.29
C HIS A 215 -2.67 -0.87 8.21
N ALA A 216 -2.75 -1.59 9.34
CA ALA A 216 -2.62 -3.05 9.38
C ALA A 216 -3.87 -3.75 8.81
N THR A 217 -4.03 -3.71 7.49
CA THR A 217 -5.14 -4.36 6.74
C THR A 217 -4.63 -5.02 5.47
N GLY A 218 -5.22 -6.17 5.11
CA GLY A 218 -4.95 -6.91 3.89
C GLY A 218 -3.46 -7.01 3.56
N GLY A 219 -3.09 -6.74 2.31
CA GLY A 219 -1.70 -6.93 1.88
C GLY A 219 -0.71 -5.93 2.46
N LEU A 220 -1.16 -4.81 3.03
CA LEU A 220 -0.28 -3.90 3.78
C LEU A 220 0.25 -4.59 5.04
N ASP A 221 -0.61 -5.34 5.72
CA ASP A 221 -0.22 -6.12 6.89
C ASP A 221 0.73 -7.27 6.53
N ASP A 222 0.53 -7.91 5.38
CA ASP A 222 1.39 -9.01 4.92
C ASP A 222 2.77 -8.57 4.41
N SER A 223 2.91 -7.32 3.95
CA SER A 223 4.12 -6.86 3.24
C SER A 223 5.01 -5.91 4.03
N VAL A 224 4.46 -5.20 5.01
CA VAL A 224 5.23 -4.36 5.93
C VAL A 224 5.47 -5.15 7.22
N THR A 225 6.66 -5.04 7.80
CA THR A 225 6.96 -5.57 9.15
C THR A 225 7.21 -4.39 10.08
N GLU A 226 6.51 -4.34 11.22
CA GLU A 226 6.70 -3.27 12.21
C GLU A 226 8.16 -3.22 12.65
N PHE A 227 8.75 -2.03 12.64
CA PHE A 227 10.13 -1.85 13.04
C PHE A 227 10.27 -1.99 14.55
N ASP A 228 11.18 -2.86 14.97
CA ASP A 228 11.55 -3.05 16.36
C ASP A 228 12.92 -2.40 16.63
N PRO A 229 12.98 -1.28 17.36
CA PRO A 229 14.23 -0.60 17.68
C PRO A 229 15.21 -1.44 18.51
N ALA A 230 14.74 -2.42 19.28
CA ALA A 230 15.60 -3.26 20.11
C ALA A 230 16.41 -4.26 19.27
N THR A 231 15.78 -4.84 18.24
CA THR A 231 16.42 -5.80 17.34
C THR A 231 16.98 -5.13 16.07
N GLY A 232 16.51 -3.94 15.74
CA GLY A 232 16.83 -3.24 14.49
C GLY A 232 16.24 -3.92 13.25
N THR A 233 15.22 -4.77 13.43
CA THR A 233 14.53 -5.50 12.36
C THR A 233 13.19 -4.85 12.03
N GLY A 234 12.60 -5.22 10.88
CA GLY A 234 11.38 -4.63 10.36
C GLY A 234 11.64 -3.62 9.24
N THR A 235 10.57 -3.24 8.54
CA THR A 235 10.62 -2.57 7.24
C THR A 235 9.72 -1.34 7.13
N GLY A 236 8.88 -1.09 8.13
CA GLY A 236 8.06 0.11 8.20
C GLY A 236 7.28 0.21 9.50
N PHE A 237 6.20 0.96 9.48
CA PHE A 237 5.36 1.18 10.66
C PHE A 237 3.90 0.87 10.36
N LYS A 238 3.24 0.21 11.31
CA LYS A 238 1.84 -0.15 11.23
C LYS A 238 1.03 0.58 12.29
N PHE A 239 -0.18 0.96 11.94
CA PHE A 239 -1.16 1.45 12.92
C PHE A 239 -2.45 0.62 12.88
N THR A 240 -3.08 0.55 14.04
CA THR A 240 -4.41 0.00 14.30
C THR A 240 -4.87 0.56 15.67
N PRO A 241 -6.14 0.90 15.89
CA PRO A 241 -7.26 0.84 14.93
C PRO A 241 -7.19 1.92 13.84
N TYR A 242 -8.12 1.88 12.88
CA TYR A 242 -8.28 2.90 11.83
C TYR A 242 -8.81 4.22 12.43
N THR A 243 -7.95 5.00 13.07
CA THR A 243 -8.29 6.30 13.65
C THR A 243 -7.20 7.34 13.38
N PRO A 244 -7.55 8.65 13.32
CA PRO A 244 -6.56 9.71 13.22
C PRO A 244 -5.48 9.65 14.31
N ASP A 245 -5.86 9.43 15.57
CA ASP A 245 -4.93 9.37 16.71
C ASP A 245 -3.90 8.23 16.56
N ALA A 246 -4.33 7.03 16.16
CA ALA A 246 -3.44 5.89 15.97
C ALA A 246 -2.46 6.13 14.81
N PHE A 247 -2.95 6.75 13.73
CA PHE A 247 -2.12 7.17 12.60
C PHE A 247 -1.10 8.23 13.01
N ILE A 248 -1.52 9.30 13.69
CA ILE A 248 -0.64 10.39 14.14
C ILE A 248 0.43 9.87 15.10
N ALA A 249 0.04 9.04 16.08
CA ALA A 249 0.98 8.42 17.01
C ALA A 249 2.02 7.54 16.30
N THR A 250 1.59 6.79 15.27
CA THR A 250 2.48 5.96 14.47
C THR A 250 3.41 6.77 13.58
N LEU A 251 2.91 7.81 12.95
CA LEU A 251 3.73 8.75 12.19
C LEU A 251 4.76 9.43 13.11
N ALA A 252 4.38 9.82 14.33
CA ALA A 252 5.31 10.36 15.32
C ALA A 252 6.42 9.35 15.71
N ARG A 253 6.13 8.04 15.77
CA ARG A 253 7.17 7.00 15.94
C ARG A 253 8.15 6.99 14.77
N ALA A 254 7.65 7.04 13.53
CA ALA A 254 8.48 7.10 12.33
C ALA A 254 9.36 8.36 12.30
N LEU A 255 8.79 9.53 12.59
CA LEU A 255 9.51 10.80 12.61
C LEU A 255 10.58 10.86 13.71
N ARG A 256 10.32 10.26 14.88
CA ARG A 256 11.34 10.12 15.94
C ARG A 256 12.50 9.23 15.49
N LEU A 257 12.22 8.12 14.80
CA LEU A 257 13.27 7.25 14.28
C LEU A 257 14.09 7.93 13.17
N HIS A 258 13.45 8.74 12.33
CA HIS A 258 14.14 9.53 11.30
C HIS A 258 15.22 10.46 11.89
N ALA A 259 15.06 10.92 13.15
CA ALA A 259 16.06 11.71 13.84
C ALA A 259 17.31 10.91 14.29
N ASP A 260 17.30 9.57 14.17
CA ASP A 260 18.45 8.68 14.37
C ASP A 260 18.95 8.15 13.00
N PRO A 261 20.01 8.75 12.41
CA PRO A 261 20.48 8.36 11.08
C PRO A 261 20.92 6.90 10.97
N ALA A 262 21.47 6.32 12.05
CA ALA A 262 21.98 4.95 12.03
C ALA A 262 20.83 3.94 12.03
N ALA A 263 19.83 4.17 12.89
CA ALA A 263 18.63 3.34 12.92
C ALA A 263 17.79 3.50 11.65
N TRP A 264 17.65 4.74 11.16
CA TRP A 264 16.93 5.02 9.91
C TRP A 264 17.57 4.31 8.71
N GLN A 265 18.89 4.42 8.53
CA GLN A 265 19.58 3.72 7.44
C GLN A 265 19.41 2.20 7.51
N ARG A 266 19.37 1.62 8.72
CA ARG A 266 19.11 0.19 8.90
C ARG A 266 17.71 -0.18 8.43
N LEU A 267 16.69 0.59 8.84
CA LEU A 267 15.31 0.42 8.39
C LEU A 267 15.20 0.49 6.86
N LEU A 268 15.84 1.48 6.21
CA LEU A 268 15.84 1.59 4.75
C LEU A 268 16.42 0.34 4.08
N ARG A 269 17.59 -0.13 4.54
CA ARG A 269 18.24 -1.32 3.99
C ARG A 269 17.42 -2.59 4.21
N ASN A 270 16.76 -2.74 5.35
CA ASN A 270 15.87 -3.86 5.62
C ASN A 270 14.74 -3.94 4.58
N GLY A 271 14.14 -2.78 4.25
CA GLY A 271 13.08 -2.68 3.24
C GLY A 271 13.58 -2.96 1.82
N MET A 272 14.69 -2.33 1.42
CA MET A 272 15.23 -2.49 0.06
C MET A 272 15.81 -3.89 -0.21
N ALA A 273 16.10 -4.66 0.84
CA ALA A 273 16.53 -6.06 0.75
C ALA A 273 15.37 -7.05 0.53
N GLN A 274 14.11 -6.63 0.67
CA GLN A 274 12.96 -7.51 0.45
C GLN A 274 12.80 -7.86 -1.04
N ASP A 275 12.35 -9.09 -1.31
CA ASP A 275 11.98 -9.53 -2.66
C ASP A 275 10.45 -9.62 -2.79
N PHE A 276 9.91 -8.68 -3.55
CA PHE A 276 8.52 -8.67 -3.98
C PHE A 276 8.41 -8.79 -5.50
N SER A 277 9.36 -9.43 -6.17
CA SER A 277 9.30 -9.61 -7.63
C SER A 277 8.12 -10.48 -8.09
N TRP A 278 7.66 -10.26 -9.32
CA TRP A 278 6.68 -11.16 -9.95
C TRP A 278 7.16 -12.61 -10.05
N ARG A 279 8.47 -12.85 -10.12
CA ARG A 279 9.04 -14.21 -10.11
C ARG A 279 8.65 -14.97 -8.83
N ARG A 280 8.73 -14.30 -7.67
CA ARG A 280 8.31 -14.87 -6.39
C ARG A 280 6.81 -15.17 -6.38
N ALA A 281 5.98 -14.22 -6.83
CA ALA A 281 4.53 -14.40 -6.88
C ALA A 281 4.13 -15.54 -7.84
N ALA A 282 4.68 -15.56 -9.05
CA ALA A 282 4.44 -16.59 -10.05
C ALA A 282 4.82 -17.99 -9.55
N SER A 283 5.91 -18.11 -8.79
CA SER A 283 6.29 -19.38 -8.17
C SER A 283 5.26 -19.88 -7.15
N ALA A 284 4.57 -18.98 -6.44
CA ALA A 284 3.47 -19.35 -5.55
C ALA A 284 2.23 -19.80 -6.33
N TYR A 285 1.91 -19.13 -7.44
CA TYR A 285 0.83 -19.59 -8.34
C TYR A 285 1.15 -20.96 -8.96
N ALA A 286 2.39 -21.20 -9.39
CA ALA A 286 2.80 -22.48 -9.96
C ALA A 286 2.58 -23.64 -8.98
N ARG A 287 3.02 -23.47 -7.71
CA ARG A 287 2.75 -24.45 -6.64
C ARG A 287 1.27 -24.68 -6.42
N LEU A 288 0.47 -23.61 -6.40
CA LEU A 288 -0.97 -23.74 -6.27
C LEU A 288 -1.55 -24.59 -7.41
N TYR A 289 -1.14 -24.35 -8.66
CA TYR A 289 -1.62 -25.11 -9.81
C TYR A 289 -1.23 -26.59 -9.76
N GLU A 290 -0.06 -26.92 -9.22
CA GLU A 290 0.38 -28.32 -8.99
C GLU A 290 -0.45 -29.01 -7.90
N GLU A 291 -0.93 -28.27 -6.90
CA GLU A 291 -1.76 -28.77 -5.80
C GLU A 291 -3.26 -28.88 -6.16
N LEU A 292 -3.69 -28.27 -7.27
CA LEU A 292 -5.08 -28.34 -7.69
C LEU A 292 -5.44 -29.79 -8.08
N PRO A 293 -6.61 -30.28 -7.67
CA PRO A 293 -7.08 -31.59 -8.10
C PRO A 293 -7.25 -31.59 -9.62
N ALA A 294 -7.06 -32.76 -10.23
CA ALA A 294 -7.44 -32.94 -11.63
C ALA A 294 -8.90 -32.48 -11.82
N PRO A 295 -9.23 -31.81 -12.94
CA PRO A 295 -10.55 -31.27 -13.16
C PRO A 295 -11.59 -32.39 -13.06
N GLU A 296 -12.38 -32.38 -11.99
CA GLU A 296 -13.56 -33.22 -11.92
C GLU A 296 -14.57 -32.63 -12.90
N VAL A 297 -14.86 -33.35 -13.97
CA VAL A 297 -16.05 -33.05 -14.78
C VAL A 297 -17.25 -33.34 -13.88
N ARG A 298 -17.66 -32.33 -13.09
CA ARG A 298 -18.89 -32.39 -12.34
C ARG A 298 -20.02 -32.49 -13.35
N ARG A 299 -20.50 -33.71 -13.58
CA ARG A 299 -21.81 -33.94 -14.17
C ARG A 299 -22.82 -33.45 -13.13
N LEU A 300 -23.09 -32.15 -13.16
CA LEU A 300 -24.09 -31.54 -12.30
C LEU A 300 -25.44 -32.18 -12.66
N PRO A 301 -26.16 -32.75 -11.66
CA PRO A 301 -27.35 -33.58 -11.86
C PRO A 301 -28.49 -32.81 -12.49
#